data_AF-A0A1G6BA07-F1
#
_entry.id   AF-A0A1G6BA07-F1
#
_cell.length_a   1.000
_cell.length_b   1.000
_cell.length_c   1.000
_cell.angle_alpha   90.00
_cell.angle_beta   90.00
_cell.angle_gamma   90.00
#
_symmetry.space_group_name_H-M   'P 1'
#
loop_
_entity.id
_entity.type
_entity.pdbx_description
1 polymer ?
#
loop_
_entity_poly.entity_id
_entity_poly.type
_entity_poly.pdbx_seq_one_letter_code
_entity_poly.pdbx_strand_id
1 'polypeptide(L)'
;MKRKDLVRRILIITFIVLFLLAVYFFVGRPMIDFVGNPDELKQYIESKGIKGLLVFCFLVMIQTMSTCIPGTPFYMGAGYVLGGFKGALLCDAAATAGNTIAFLIGRKFGRKLLENLFSEKKIESVEKYIKRGNPKLIHIMFMLLPLPKDTYAWFGYYSEESVFLWIPLTFIARFTHIFIYSFGGNKIQEKQYGVLILGVTIAVIVYAVIFLKMHKARKGD
;
A
#
# COMPACT_ATOMS: atom_id res chain seq x y z
N MET A 1 -23.41 -10.60 -25.80
CA MET A 1 -23.32 -9.41 -24.90
C MET A 1 -23.84 -8.21 -25.68
N LYS A 2 -24.84 -7.48 -25.19
CA LYS A 2 -25.46 -6.39 -25.99
C LYS A 2 -24.45 -5.25 -26.18
N ARG A 3 -24.34 -4.70 -27.39
CA ARG A 3 -23.40 -3.63 -27.77
C ARG A 3 -23.43 -2.42 -26.80
N LYS A 4 -24.62 -2.10 -26.26
CA LYS A 4 -24.83 -1.02 -25.27
C LYS A 4 -24.14 -1.30 -23.92
N ASP A 5 -24.13 -2.54 -23.45
CA ASP A 5 -23.49 -2.90 -22.17
C ASP A 5 -21.96 -2.85 -22.28
N LEU A 6 -21.42 -3.20 -23.45
CA LEU A 6 -19.99 -3.10 -23.74
C LEU A 6 -19.52 -1.64 -23.74
N VAL A 7 -20.25 -0.76 -24.44
CA VAL A 7 -19.93 0.68 -24.48
C VAL A 7 -20.00 1.30 -23.09
N ARG A 8 -21.02 0.99 -22.29
CA ARG A 8 -21.14 1.46 -20.91
C ARG A 8 -19.93 1.04 -20.06
N ARG A 9 -19.52 -0.23 -20.14
CA ARG A 9 -18.34 -0.73 -19.41
C ARG A 9 -17.06 -0.04 -19.82
N ILE A 10 -16.84 0.15 -21.12
CA ILE A 10 -15.67 0.86 -21.64
C ILE A 10 -15.65 2.29 -21.08
N LEU A 11 -16.77 3.01 -21.16
CA LEU A 11 -16.85 4.37 -20.62
C LEU A 11 -16.54 4.45 -19.12
N ILE A 12 -17.08 3.52 -18.31
CA ILE A 12 -16.81 3.49 -16.87
C ILE A 12 -15.32 3.20 -16.60
N ILE A 13 -14.73 2.21 -17.29
CA ILE A 13 -13.32 1.86 -17.11
C ILE A 13 -12.43 3.03 -17.54
N THR A 14 -12.70 3.64 -18.70
CA THR A 14 -11.96 4.81 -19.18
C THR A 14 -12.08 5.97 -18.19
N PHE A 15 -13.27 6.23 -17.65
CA PHE A 15 -13.47 7.26 -16.64
C PHE A 15 -12.67 6.97 -15.36
N ILE A 16 -12.69 5.74 -14.85
CA ILE A 16 -11.91 5.34 -13.66
C ILE A 16 -10.41 5.53 -13.92
N VAL A 17 -9.91 5.10 -15.08
CA VAL A 17 -8.49 5.25 -15.44
C VAL A 17 -8.10 6.73 -15.53
N LEU A 18 -8.89 7.55 -16.22
CA LEU A 18 -8.62 8.99 -16.33
C LEU A 18 -8.70 9.69 -14.97
N PHE A 19 -9.64 9.29 -14.11
CA PHE A 19 -9.76 9.80 -12.75
C PHE A 19 -8.52 9.45 -11.91
N LEU A 20 -8.06 8.20 -11.95
CA LEU A 20 -6.86 7.76 -11.23
C LEU A 20 -5.59 8.46 -11.75
N LEU A 21 -5.48 8.68 -13.07
CA LEU A 21 -4.39 9.46 -13.66
C LEU A 21 -4.44 10.91 -13.19
N ALA A 22 -5.61 11.55 -13.20
CA ALA A 22 -5.77 12.91 -12.69
C ALA A 22 -5.38 13.01 -11.20
N VAL A 23 -5.84 12.07 -10.36
CA VAL A 23 -5.44 11.99 -8.94
C VAL A 23 -3.92 11.86 -8.82
N TYR A 24 -3.29 11.01 -9.63
CA TYR A 24 -1.84 10.89 -9.62
C TYR A 24 -1.14 12.20 -10.01
N PHE A 25 -1.52 12.84 -11.11
CA PHE A 25 -0.83 14.04 -11.59
C PHE A 25 -1.08 15.28 -10.73
N PHE A 26 -2.30 15.49 -10.24
CA PHE A 26 -2.67 16.68 -9.48
C PHE A 26 -2.50 16.55 -7.97
N VAL A 27 -2.54 15.34 -7.42
CA VAL A 27 -2.43 15.11 -5.97
C VAL A 27 -1.18 14.28 -5.66
N GLY A 28 -1.02 13.14 -6.32
CA GLY A 28 0.10 12.22 -6.08
C GLY A 28 1.45 12.85 -6.32
N ARG A 29 1.68 13.45 -7.49
CA ARG A 29 2.97 14.02 -7.88
C ARG A 29 3.40 15.15 -6.94
N PRO A 30 2.59 16.19 -6.64
CA PRO A 30 2.98 17.20 -5.67
C PRO A 30 3.27 16.64 -4.27
N MET A 31 2.51 15.64 -3.82
CA MET A 31 2.79 15.00 -2.54
C MET A 31 4.14 14.26 -2.55
N ILE A 32 4.43 13.53 -3.63
CA ILE A 32 5.70 12.81 -3.81
C ILE A 32 6.86 13.80 -3.89
N ASP A 33 6.72 14.89 -4.64
CA ASP A 33 7.76 15.90 -4.78
C ASP A 33 8.07 16.55 -3.42
N PHE A 34 7.03 16.87 -2.64
CA PHE A 34 7.16 17.43 -1.29
C PHE A 34 7.89 16.48 -0.32
N VAL A 35 7.52 15.19 -0.27
CA VAL A 35 8.19 14.23 0.64
C VAL A 35 9.50 13.71 0.07
N GLY A 36 9.70 13.82 -1.24
CA GLY A 36 10.87 13.41 -1.99
C GLY A 36 12.05 14.36 -1.82
N ASN A 37 11.83 15.56 -1.27
CA ASN A 37 12.87 16.43 -0.74
C ASN A 37 12.91 16.33 0.80
N PRO A 38 13.77 15.47 1.37
CA PRO A 38 13.76 15.20 2.80
C PRO A 38 14.15 16.42 3.66
N ASP A 39 14.95 17.33 3.11
CA ASP A 39 15.37 18.55 3.82
C ASP A 39 14.23 19.58 3.89
N GLU A 40 13.45 19.74 2.82
CA GLU A 40 12.21 20.55 2.85
C GLU A 40 11.17 19.96 3.81
N LEU A 41 10.98 18.64 3.77
CA LEU A 41 10.08 17.96 4.69
C LEU A 41 10.52 18.15 6.16
N LYS A 42 11.84 18.07 6.42
CA LYS A 42 12.41 18.33 7.74
C LYS A 42 12.11 19.74 8.21
N GLN A 43 12.44 20.75 7.40
CA GLN A 43 12.19 22.16 7.72
C GLN A 43 10.70 22.44 7.95
N TYR A 44 9.82 21.83 7.16
CA TYR A 44 8.37 21.96 7.33
C TYR A 44 7.90 21.39 8.68
N ILE A 45 8.36 20.18 9.04
CA ILE A 45 7.98 19.55 10.32
C ILE A 45 8.56 20.34 11.50
N GLU A 46 9.82 20.79 11.42
CA GLU A 46 10.45 21.58 12.49
C GLU A 46 9.77 22.95 12.69
N SER A 47 9.40 23.63 11.59
CA SER A 47 8.74 24.95 11.67
C SER A 47 7.28 24.89 12.15
N LYS A 48 6.57 23.78 11.89
CA LYS A 48 5.14 23.61 12.27
C LYS A 48 4.93 22.71 13.49
N GLY A 49 5.98 22.03 13.96
CA GLY A 49 5.93 21.07 15.06
C GLY A 49 4.87 19.99 14.85
N ILE A 50 4.03 19.78 15.87
CA ILE A 50 2.97 18.76 15.86
C ILE A 50 1.99 18.94 14.69
N LYS A 51 1.67 20.18 14.30
CA LYS A 51 0.78 20.43 13.15
C LYS A 51 1.40 19.91 11.85
N GLY A 52 2.72 20.07 11.69
CA GLY A 52 3.44 19.54 10.54
C GLY A 52 3.38 18.01 10.47
N LEU A 53 3.57 17.34 11.61
CA LEU A 53 3.43 15.89 11.74
C LEU A 53 2.01 15.41 11.41
N LEU A 54 0.97 16.09 11.89
CA LEU A 54 -0.41 15.73 11.60
C LEU A 54 -0.74 15.85 10.10
N VAL A 55 -0.25 16.90 9.44
CA VAL A 55 -0.39 17.05 7.98
C VAL A 55 0.34 15.91 7.27
N PHE A 56 1.57 15.59 7.67
CA PHE A 56 2.31 14.47 7.08
C PHE A 56 1.58 13.12 7.27
N CYS A 57 1.07 12.83 8.46
CA CYS A 57 0.22 11.65 8.71
C CYS A 57 -1.00 11.61 7.80
N PHE A 58 -1.66 12.75 7.62
CA PHE A 58 -2.82 12.85 6.73
C PHE A 58 -2.43 12.56 5.27
N LEU A 59 -1.28 13.05 4.80
CA LEU A 59 -0.76 12.72 3.48
C LEU A 59 -0.49 11.20 3.33
N VAL A 60 0.09 10.57 4.36
CA VAL A 60 0.28 9.10 4.40
C VAL A 60 -1.05 8.35 4.41
N MET A 61 -2.08 8.85 5.09
CA MET A 61 -3.42 8.25 5.04
C MET A 61 -3.98 8.31 3.62
N ILE A 62 -3.94 9.47 2.98
CA ILE A 62 -4.47 9.70 1.62
C ILE A 62 -3.72 8.84 0.59
N GLN A 63 -2.39 8.80 0.67
CA GLN A 63 -1.59 7.96 -0.23
C GLN A 63 -1.97 6.50 -0.06
N THR A 64 -2.17 6.03 1.18
CA THR A 64 -2.47 4.60 1.45
C THR A 64 -3.85 4.18 0.96
N MET A 65 -4.76 5.13 0.73
CA MET A 65 -6.06 4.85 0.11
C MET A 65 -5.95 4.69 -1.42
N SER A 66 -4.87 5.16 -2.04
CA SER A 66 -4.70 5.19 -3.50
C SER A 66 -3.51 4.35 -3.94
N THR A 67 -3.76 3.37 -4.80
CA THR A 67 -2.71 2.49 -5.33
C THR A 67 -1.83 3.20 -6.37
N CYS A 68 -2.25 4.37 -6.85
CA CYS A 68 -1.50 5.15 -7.82
C CYS A 68 -0.40 6.00 -7.17
N ILE A 69 -0.48 6.26 -5.86
CA ILE A 69 0.51 7.07 -5.14
C ILE A 69 1.45 6.09 -4.43
N PRO A 70 2.75 6.06 -4.75
CA PRO A 70 3.70 5.18 -4.07
C PRO A 70 3.96 5.65 -2.64
N GLY A 71 3.93 4.73 -1.68
CA GLY A 71 4.20 5.03 -0.27
C GLY A 71 5.68 5.11 0.10
N THR A 72 6.55 4.53 -0.72
CA THR A 72 8.00 4.47 -0.46
C THR A 72 8.64 5.84 -0.18
N PRO A 73 8.37 6.91 -0.96
CA PRO A 73 8.92 8.24 -0.67
C PRO A 73 8.52 8.77 0.71
N PHE A 74 7.27 8.52 1.14
CA PHE A 74 6.78 8.95 2.45
C PHE A 74 7.52 8.23 3.58
N TYR A 75 7.68 6.90 3.48
CA TYR A 75 8.34 6.12 4.52
C TYR A 75 9.83 6.47 4.62
N MET A 76 10.51 6.63 3.49
CA MET A 76 11.90 7.07 3.46
C MET A 76 12.06 8.49 4.01
N GLY A 77 11.19 9.43 3.61
CA GLY A 77 11.18 10.80 4.13
C GLY A 77 10.96 10.85 5.65
N ALA A 78 9.99 10.09 6.16
CA ALA A 78 9.76 9.99 7.61
C ALA A 78 10.97 9.43 8.35
N GLY A 79 11.61 8.40 7.79
CA GLY A 79 12.84 7.82 8.30
C GLY A 79 14.00 8.81 8.37
N TYR A 80 14.15 9.63 7.34
CA TYR A 80 15.17 10.68 7.26
C TYR A 80 14.93 11.77 8.32
N VAL A 81 13.68 12.20 8.52
CA VAL A 81 13.36 13.33 9.41
C VAL A 81 13.24 12.91 10.88
N LEU A 82 12.57 11.79 11.16
CA LEU A 82 12.18 11.38 12.52
C LEU A 82 13.02 10.21 13.05
N GLY A 83 13.90 9.66 12.22
CA GLY A 83 14.65 8.43 12.49
C GLY A 83 13.86 7.18 12.11
N GLY A 84 14.57 6.06 11.95
CA GLY A 84 14.02 4.85 11.33
C GLY A 84 12.83 4.24 12.07
N PHE A 85 12.93 4.08 13.40
CA PHE A 85 11.87 3.43 14.18
C PHE A 85 10.66 4.35 14.42
N LYS A 86 10.89 5.60 14.83
CA LYS A 86 9.80 6.57 15.08
C LYS A 86 9.07 6.93 13.80
N GLY A 87 9.81 7.15 12.70
CA GLY A 87 9.24 7.38 11.38
C GLY A 87 8.39 6.20 10.92
N ALA A 88 8.89 4.96 11.10
CA ALA A 88 8.12 3.77 10.77
C ALA A 88 6.82 3.64 11.55
N LEU A 89 6.87 3.84 12.88
CA LEU A 89 5.69 3.71 13.73
C LEU A 89 4.60 4.74 13.37
N LEU A 90 5.02 5.99 13.13
CA LEU A 90 4.12 7.07 12.75
C LEU A 90 3.50 6.83 11.36
N CYS A 91 4.33 6.42 10.38
CA CYS A 91 3.85 6.08 9.05
C CYS A 91 2.93 4.86 9.06
N ASP A 92 3.23 3.83 9.84
CA ASP A 92 2.43 2.61 9.91
C ASP A 92 1.09 2.85 10.60
N ALA A 93 1.05 3.68 11.64
CA ALA A 93 -0.20 4.11 12.26
C ALA A 93 -1.08 4.89 11.27
N ALA A 94 -0.50 5.87 10.56
CA ALA A 94 -1.21 6.64 9.54
C ALA A 94 -1.66 5.76 8.36
N ALA A 95 -0.80 4.88 7.87
CA ALA A 95 -1.13 3.95 6.80
C ALA A 95 -2.23 2.98 7.22
N THR A 96 -2.16 2.43 8.44
CA THR A 96 -3.19 1.54 8.98
C THR A 96 -4.54 2.25 9.09
N ALA A 97 -4.56 3.52 9.53
CA ALA A 97 -5.77 4.32 9.55
C ALA A 97 -6.36 4.53 8.14
N GLY A 98 -5.54 4.95 7.16
CA GLY A 98 -5.97 5.12 5.77
C GLY A 98 -6.46 3.81 5.13
N ASN A 99 -5.76 2.71 5.37
CA ASN A 99 -6.11 1.38 4.88
C ASN A 99 -7.42 0.88 5.51
N THR A 100 -7.64 1.13 6.80
CA THR A 100 -8.90 0.83 7.49
C THR A 100 -10.07 1.64 6.93
N ILE A 101 -9.86 2.92 6.61
CA ILE A 101 -10.88 3.75 5.94
C ILE A 101 -11.24 3.17 4.57
N ALA A 102 -10.24 2.83 3.75
CA ALA A 102 -10.47 2.19 2.45
C ALA A 102 -11.23 0.87 2.57
N PHE A 103 -10.91 0.05 3.58
CA PHE A 103 -11.64 -1.17 3.90
C PHE A 103 -13.10 -0.93 4.29
N LEU A 104 -13.38 0.06 5.13
CA LEU A 104 -14.75 0.41 5.52
C LEU A 104 -15.58 0.92 4.32
N ILE A 105 -14.98 1.73 3.46
CA ILE A 105 -15.63 2.22 2.24
C ILE A 105 -15.88 1.04 1.28
N GLY A 106 -14.87 0.19 1.07
CA GLY A 106 -14.97 -1.03 0.25
C GLY A 106 -16.07 -1.97 0.76
N ARG A 107 -16.18 -2.15 2.08
CA ARG A 107 -17.25 -2.92 2.71
C ARG A 107 -18.64 -2.38 2.45
N LYS A 108 -18.79 -1.06 2.47
CA LYS A 108 -20.10 -0.42 2.28
C LYS A 108 -20.51 -0.31 0.80
N PHE A 109 -19.56 -0.07 -0.10
CA PHE A 109 -19.84 0.32 -1.49
C PHE A 109 -19.23 -0.60 -2.56
N GLY A 110 -18.24 -1.44 -2.20
CA GLY A 110 -17.46 -2.24 -3.16
C GLY A 110 -18.32 -3.20 -3.99
N ARG A 111 -19.26 -3.91 -3.35
CA ARG A 111 -20.14 -4.86 -4.05
C ARG A 111 -21.02 -4.16 -5.09
N LYS A 112 -21.63 -3.02 -4.72
CA LYS A 112 -22.48 -2.21 -5.61
C LYS A 112 -21.70 -1.65 -6.80
N LEU A 113 -20.44 -1.25 -6.60
CA LEU A 113 -19.57 -0.80 -7.69
C LEU A 113 -19.25 -1.94 -8.66
N LEU A 114 -18.98 -3.14 -8.14
CA LEU A 114 -18.64 -4.30 -8.95
C LEU A 114 -19.84 -4.88 -9.71
N GLU A 115 -21.05 -4.83 -9.16
CA GLU A 115 -22.29 -5.23 -9.86
C GLU A 115 -22.53 -4.42 -11.15
N ASN A 116 -22.05 -3.18 -11.22
CA ASN A 116 -22.14 -2.37 -12.43
C ASN A 116 -21.15 -2.81 -13.54
N LEU A 117 -20.06 -3.47 -13.14
CA LEU A 117 -18.94 -3.87 -14.00
C LEU A 117 -18.98 -5.35 -14.39
N PHE A 118 -19.38 -6.21 -13.45
CA PHE A 118 -19.35 -7.66 -13.56
C PHE A 118 -20.73 -8.28 -13.30
N SER A 119 -20.98 -9.47 -13.85
CA SER A 119 -22.19 -10.23 -13.55
C SER A 119 -22.17 -10.79 -12.14
N GLU A 120 -23.32 -10.87 -11.47
CA GLU A 120 -23.51 -11.43 -10.13
C GLU A 120 -22.80 -12.79 -9.94
N LYS A 121 -23.00 -13.73 -10.88
CA LYS A 121 -22.32 -15.05 -10.86
C LYS A 121 -20.79 -14.98 -10.75
N LYS A 122 -20.16 -13.97 -11.36
CA LYS A 122 -18.69 -13.78 -11.29
C LYS A 122 -18.29 -13.26 -9.92
N ILE A 123 -19.05 -12.33 -9.38
CA ILE A 123 -18.81 -11.75 -8.04
C ILE A 123 -18.93 -12.85 -6.99
N GLU A 124 -20.01 -13.63 -7.02
CA GLU A 124 -20.23 -14.76 -6.10
C GLU A 124 -19.14 -15.85 -6.20
N SER A 125 -18.67 -16.13 -7.42
CA SER A 125 -17.57 -17.09 -7.61
C SER A 125 -16.28 -16.63 -6.93
N VAL A 126 -15.96 -15.33 -6.98
CA VAL A 126 -14.78 -14.76 -6.32
C VAL A 126 -14.97 -14.75 -4.80
N GLU A 127 -16.14 -14.35 -4.31
CA GLU A 127 -16.52 -14.41 -2.90
C GLU A 127 -16.32 -15.82 -2.33
N LYS A 128 -16.85 -16.84 -3.02
CA LYS A 128 -16.72 -18.24 -2.61
C LYS A 128 -15.27 -18.71 -2.61
N TYR A 129 -14.45 -18.28 -3.57
CA TYR A 129 -13.03 -18.64 -3.61
C TYR A 129 -12.27 -18.04 -2.44
N ILE A 130 -12.51 -16.75 -2.13
CA ILE A 130 -11.87 -16.07 -1.00
C ILE A 130 -12.27 -16.71 0.32
N LYS A 131 -13.54 -17.06 0.51
CA LYS A 131 -14.02 -17.75 1.72
C LYS A 131 -13.48 -19.16 1.90
N ARG A 132 -13.18 -19.87 0.80
CA ARG A 132 -12.53 -21.19 0.85
C ARG A 132 -11.04 -21.09 1.17
N GLY A 133 -10.38 -20.03 0.70
CA GLY A 133 -9.06 -19.65 1.19
C GLY A 133 -9.16 -19.13 2.63
N ASN A 134 -8.12 -19.29 3.45
CA ASN A 134 -8.11 -18.66 4.77
C ASN A 134 -7.97 -17.14 4.58
N PRO A 135 -9.03 -16.31 4.78
CA PRO A 135 -8.98 -14.90 4.39
C PRO A 135 -7.95 -14.12 5.19
N LYS A 136 -7.74 -14.51 6.45
CA LYS A 136 -6.72 -13.93 7.34
C LYS A 136 -5.31 -14.18 6.81
N LEU A 137 -5.05 -15.39 6.30
CA LEU A 137 -3.75 -15.72 5.71
C LEU A 137 -3.52 -14.89 4.44
N ILE A 138 -4.54 -14.75 3.59
CA ILE A 138 -4.47 -13.90 2.40
C ILE A 138 -4.18 -12.46 2.80
N HIS A 139 -4.89 -11.93 3.80
CA HIS A 139 -4.65 -10.59 4.34
C HIS A 139 -3.19 -10.42 4.79
N ILE A 140 -2.68 -11.31 5.65
CA ILE A 140 -1.29 -11.26 6.12
C ILE A 140 -0.32 -11.26 4.95
N MET A 141 -0.51 -12.15 3.97
CA MET A 141 0.35 -12.22 2.78
C MET A 141 0.34 -10.92 1.98
N PHE A 142 -0.84 -10.32 1.76
CA PHE A 142 -0.94 -9.04 1.03
C PHE A 142 -0.24 -7.90 1.76
N MET A 143 -0.31 -7.86 3.08
CA MET A 143 0.30 -6.79 3.89
C MET A 143 1.81 -6.96 4.07
N LEU A 144 2.28 -8.21 4.19
CA LEU A 144 3.69 -8.54 4.41
C LEU A 144 4.52 -8.52 3.13
N LEU A 145 3.96 -9.01 2.02
CA LEU A 145 4.64 -9.11 0.74
C LEU A 145 4.50 -7.80 -0.07
N PRO A 146 5.36 -7.58 -1.09
CA PRO A 146 5.21 -6.45 -2.03
C PRO A 146 4.03 -6.67 -3.01
N LEU A 147 2.87 -7.02 -2.47
CA LEU A 147 1.62 -7.15 -3.21
C LEU A 147 0.86 -5.80 -3.19
N PRO A 148 -0.17 -5.64 -4.04
CA PRO A 148 -1.02 -4.44 -4.06
C PRO A 148 -1.90 -4.32 -2.78
N LYS A 149 -1.25 -4.10 -1.63
CA LYS A 149 -1.85 -4.06 -0.29
C LYS A 149 -2.93 -2.99 -0.12
N ASP A 150 -2.77 -1.87 -0.82
CA ASP A 150 -3.73 -0.76 -0.78
C ASP A 150 -4.95 -1.08 -1.64
N THR A 151 -4.77 -1.83 -2.74
CA THR A 151 -5.88 -2.42 -3.51
C THR A 151 -6.63 -3.45 -2.67
N TYR A 152 -5.90 -4.27 -1.91
CA TYR A 152 -6.50 -5.27 -1.04
C TYR A 152 -7.43 -4.65 -0.02
N ALA A 153 -7.17 -3.48 0.55
CA ALA A 153 -8.12 -2.83 1.46
C ALA A 153 -9.50 -2.62 0.82
N TRP A 154 -9.55 -2.15 -0.43
CA TRP A 154 -10.81 -1.92 -1.14
C TRP A 154 -11.59 -3.22 -1.41
N PHE A 155 -10.91 -4.33 -1.67
CA PHE A 155 -11.52 -5.64 -1.88
C PHE A 155 -11.61 -6.50 -0.62
N GLY A 156 -10.95 -6.09 0.45
CA GLY A 156 -10.78 -6.84 1.69
C GLY A 156 -12.10 -7.08 2.40
N TYR A 157 -13.17 -6.39 2.02
CA TYR A 157 -14.50 -6.68 2.56
C TYR A 157 -14.96 -8.12 2.32
N TYR A 158 -14.49 -8.77 1.26
CA TYR A 158 -14.78 -10.17 0.98
C TYR A 158 -14.21 -11.15 2.01
N SER A 159 -13.25 -10.69 2.83
CA SER A 159 -12.71 -11.50 3.93
C SER A 159 -13.68 -11.63 5.11
N GLU A 160 -14.74 -10.81 5.15
CA GLU A 160 -15.71 -10.72 6.27
C GLU A 160 -15.07 -10.45 7.65
N GLU A 161 -13.82 -9.97 7.67
CA GLU A 161 -13.07 -9.74 8.91
C GLU A 161 -13.65 -8.59 9.74
N SER A 162 -13.67 -8.71 11.06
CA SER A 162 -14.06 -7.56 11.90
C SER A 162 -12.99 -6.46 11.84
N VAL A 163 -13.40 -5.19 12.01
CA VAL A 163 -12.47 -4.04 12.04
C VAL A 163 -11.44 -4.20 13.16
N PHE A 164 -11.85 -4.80 14.27
CA PHE A 164 -10.98 -5.09 15.42
C PHE A 164 -9.89 -6.11 15.13
N LEU A 165 -10.12 -7.04 14.19
CA LEU A 165 -9.08 -7.94 13.71
C LEU A 165 -8.25 -7.28 12.59
N TRP A 166 -8.90 -6.51 11.73
CA TRP A 166 -8.28 -5.82 10.60
C TRP A 166 -7.13 -4.91 11.03
N ILE A 167 -7.37 -4.03 11.99
CA ILE A 167 -6.40 -3.01 12.45
C ILE A 167 -5.07 -3.64 12.93
N PRO A 168 -5.06 -4.50 13.97
CA PRO A 168 -3.80 -5.05 14.48
C PRO A 168 -3.10 -5.94 13.46
N LEU A 169 -3.85 -6.69 12.66
CA LEU A 169 -3.27 -7.54 11.62
C LEU A 169 -2.61 -6.72 10.51
N THR A 170 -3.27 -5.63 10.08
CA THR A 170 -2.73 -4.67 9.11
C THR A 170 -1.47 -4.02 9.66
N PHE A 171 -1.52 -3.49 10.87
CA PHE A 171 -0.41 -2.80 11.52
C PHE A 171 0.82 -3.72 11.63
N ILE A 172 0.65 -4.90 12.26
CA ILE A 172 1.78 -5.82 12.49
C ILE A 172 2.39 -6.32 11.17
N ALA A 173 1.56 -6.71 10.20
CA ALA A 173 2.05 -7.27 8.95
C ALA A 173 2.72 -6.21 8.04
N ARG A 174 2.21 -4.97 8.03
CA ARG A 174 2.77 -3.87 7.22
C ARG A 174 4.01 -3.26 7.85
N PHE A 175 4.11 -3.27 9.18
CA PHE A 175 5.21 -2.64 9.90
C PHE A 175 6.58 -3.07 9.40
N THR A 176 6.77 -4.36 9.10
CA THR A 176 8.05 -4.89 8.60
C THR A 176 8.52 -4.17 7.33
N HIS A 177 7.62 -3.99 6.36
CA HIS A 177 7.94 -3.32 5.10
C HIS A 177 8.22 -1.83 5.33
N ILE A 178 7.34 -1.13 6.06
CA ILE A 178 7.47 0.30 6.35
C ILE A 178 8.76 0.60 7.14
N PHE A 179 9.09 -0.27 8.09
CA PHE A 179 10.32 -0.17 8.87
C PHE A 179 11.56 -0.27 8.01
N ILE A 180 11.61 -1.18 7.03
CA ILE A 180 12.75 -1.30 6.11
C ILE A 180 13.00 0.01 5.36
N TYR A 181 11.96 0.64 4.79
CA TYR A 181 12.13 1.93 4.08
C TYR A 181 12.48 3.08 5.02
N SER A 182 11.85 3.14 6.19
CA SER A 182 12.12 4.20 7.16
C SER A 182 13.54 4.07 7.72
N PHE A 183 13.98 2.85 8.01
CA PHE A 183 15.36 2.58 8.37
C PHE A 183 16.32 2.99 7.25
N GLY A 184 15.98 2.67 5.99
CA GLY A 184 16.75 3.11 4.83
C GLY A 184 16.87 4.63 4.74
N GLY A 185 15.76 5.36 4.91
CA GLY A 185 15.73 6.82 4.94
C GLY A 185 16.62 7.41 6.03
N ASN A 186 16.61 6.82 7.22
CA ASN A 186 17.49 7.21 8.32
C ASN A 186 18.98 7.01 7.95
N LYS A 187 19.34 5.87 7.34
CA LYS A 187 20.72 5.62 6.91
C LYS A 187 21.20 6.54 5.80
N ILE A 188 20.30 7.04 4.96
CA ILE A 188 20.61 8.12 4.01
C ILE A 188 20.97 9.42 4.76
N GLN A 189 20.20 9.78 5.78
CA GLN A 189 20.44 10.97 6.61
C GLN A 189 21.78 10.90 7.35
N GLU A 190 22.13 9.73 7.89
CA GLU A 190 23.41 9.47 8.56
C GLU A 190 24.60 9.34 7.58
N LYS A 191 24.37 9.47 6.26
CA LYS A 191 25.37 9.24 5.18
C LYS A 191 26.00 7.84 5.20
N GLN A 192 25.32 6.87 5.80
CA GLN A 192 25.77 5.48 5.93
C GLN A 192 25.35 4.62 4.73
N TYR A 193 25.77 5.02 3.52
CA TYR A 193 25.38 4.32 2.29
C TYR A 193 25.86 2.86 2.22
N GLY A 194 26.93 2.51 2.95
CA GLY A 194 27.43 1.14 3.03
C GLY A 194 26.41 0.15 3.61
N VAL A 195 25.63 0.57 4.61
CA VAL A 195 24.57 -0.27 5.22
C VAL A 195 23.43 -0.51 4.23
N LEU A 196 23.10 0.49 3.41
CA LEU A 196 22.07 0.37 2.37
C LEU A 196 22.51 -0.59 1.27
N ILE A 197 23.73 -0.44 0.77
CA ILE A 197 24.29 -1.32 -0.26
C ILE A 197 24.34 -2.76 0.25
N LEU A 198 24.77 -2.98 1.49
CA LEU A 198 24.78 -4.30 2.12
C LEU A 198 23.36 -4.89 2.19
N GLY A 199 22.39 -4.10 2.67
CA GLY A 199 20.98 -4.52 2.77
C GLY A 199 20.39 -4.91 1.41
N VAL A 200 20.60 -4.09 0.37
CA VAL A 200 20.16 -4.38 -1.01
C VAL A 200 20.86 -5.62 -1.55
N THR A 201 22.16 -5.77 -1.31
CA THR A 201 22.93 -6.94 -1.75
C THR A 201 22.40 -8.23 -1.12
N ILE A 202 22.16 -8.23 0.19
CA ILE A 202 21.56 -9.37 0.90
C ILE A 202 20.19 -9.69 0.32
N ALA A 203 19.33 -8.69 0.09
CA ALA A 203 18.01 -8.90 -0.49
C ALA A 203 18.09 -9.55 -1.88
N VAL A 204 18.96 -9.05 -2.76
CA VAL A 204 19.18 -9.60 -4.11
C VAL A 204 19.67 -11.05 -4.05
N ILE A 205 20.62 -11.36 -3.16
CA ILE A 205 21.13 -12.73 -2.97
C ILE A 205 19.99 -13.66 -2.50
N VAL A 206 19.21 -13.25 -1.50
CA VAL A 206 18.08 -14.04 -1.00
C VAL A 206 17.07 -14.30 -2.12
N TYR A 207 16.69 -13.28 -2.89
CA TYR A 207 15.80 -13.44 -4.04
C TYR A 207 16.36 -14.38 -5.11
N ALA A 208 17.65 -14.25 -5.44
CA ALA A 208 18.32 -15.13 -6.41
C ALA A 208 18.32 -16.60 -5.93
N VAL A 209 18.63 -16.86 -4.65
CA VAL A 209 18.63 -18.21 -4.07
C VAL A 209 17.22 -18.81 -4.09
N ILE A 210 16.20 -18.03 -3.71
CA ILE A 210 14.80 -18.48 -3.77
C ILE A 210 14.41 -18.82 -5.21
N PHE A 211 14.73 -17.95 -6.18
CA PHE A 211 14.45 -18.16 -7.59
C PHE A 211 15.11 -19.43 -8.13
N LEU A 212 16.39 -19.66 -7.83
CA LEU A 212 17.13 -20.85 -8.24
C LEU A 212 16.53 -22.13 -7.64
N LYS A 213 16.16 -22.10 -6.34
CA LYS A 213 15.48 -23.24 -5.69
C LYS A 213 14.13 -23.55 -6.32
N MET A 214 13.30 -22.53 -6.57
CA MET A 214 12.00 -22.69 -7.23
C MET A 214 12.15 -23.24 -8.65
N HIS A 215 13.14 -22.76 -9.41
CA HIS A 215 13.41 -23.25 -10.77
C HIS A 215 13.91 -24.69 -10.78
N LYS A 216 14.75 -25.10 -9.81
CA LYS A 216 15.22 -26.49 -9.69
C LYS A 216 14.10 -27.44 -9.29
N ALA A 217 13.23 -27.06 -8.35
CA ALA A 217 12.05 -27.85 -7.97
C ALA A 217 11.14 -28.11 -9.18
N ARG A 218 10.97 -27.13 -10.06
CA ARG A 218 10.13 -27.22 -11.26
C ARG A 218 10.72 -28.07 -12.41
N LYS A 219 12.02 -28.38 -12.36
CA LYS A 219 12.72 -29.27 -13.32
C LYS A 219 12.92 -30.69 -12.79
N GLY A 220 12.59 -30.93 -11.52
CA GLY A 220 12.70 -32.24 -10.86
C GLY A 220 11.41 -33.05 -10.84
N ASP A 221 10.33 -32.50 -11.40
CA ASP A 221 9.07 -33.17 -11.76
C ASP A 221 9.03 -33.38 -13.29
#